data_AF-A0A2V8MHM4-F1
#
_entry.id   AF-A0A2V8MHM4-F1
#
_cell.length_a   1.000
_cell.length_b   1.000
_cell.length_c   1.000
_cell.angle_alpha   90.00
_cell.angle_beta   90.00
_cell.angle_gamma   90.00
#
_symmetry.space_group_name_H-M   'P 1'
#
loop_
_entity.id
_entity.type
_entity.pdbx_description
1 polymer ?
#
loop_
_entity_poly.entity_id
_entity_poly.type
_entity_poly.pdbx_seq_one_letter_code
_entity_poly.pdbx_strand_id
1 'polypeptide(L)'
;MRFRYTDIQNHQDPLRPFRRPYLIVRLINGDRHKDVISLVDSGADVCLFHSDIGRMLGIEIEAAPRLAFQGVSGAKEVGTSIASTSS
;
A
#
# COMPACT_ATOMS: atom_id res chain seq x y z
N MET A 1 -6.90 19.08 -9.85
CA MET A 1 -5.61 19.01 -9.13
C MET A 1 -4.58 18.37 -10.04
N ARG A 2 -3.33 18.88 -10.07
CA ARG A 2 -2.23 18.28 -10.83
C ARG A 2 -1.34 17.51 -9.84
N PHE A 3 -1.37 16.18 -9.88
CA PHE A 3 -0.50 15.34 -9.06
C PHE A 3 0.96 15.47 -9.53
N ARG A 4 1.91 15.59 -8.60
CA ARG A 4 3.34 15.54 -8.94
C ARG A 4 3.71 14.07 -9.13
N TYR A 5 3.97 13.70 -10.37
CA TYR A 5 4.50 12.38 -10.69
C TYR A 5 5.98 12.36 -10.38
N THR A 6 6.44 11.25 -9.81
CA THR A 6 7.86 10.99 -9.56
C THR A 6 8.39 10.11 -10.69
N ASP A 7 9.54 10.48 -11.23
CA ASP A 7 10.28 9.63 -12.16
C ASP A 7 11.03 8.56 -11.38
N ILE A 8 10.68 7.30 -11.62
CA ILE A 8 11.41 6.14 -11.12
C ILE A 8 12.33 5.62 -12.22
N GLN A 9 13.57 5.34 -11.83
CA GLN A 9 14.55 4.72 -12.71
C GLN A 9 14.03 3.39 -13.25
N ASN A 10 14.00 3.29 -14.57
CA ASN A 10 13.71 2.04 -15.24
C ASN A 10 15.02 1.29 -15.48
N HIS A 11 15.21 0.16 -14.78
CA HIS A 11 16.42 -0.64 -14.91
C HIS A 11 16.49 -1.46 -16.22
N GLN A 12 15.38 -1.63 -16.92
CA GLN A 12 15.32 -2.33 -18.22
C GLN A 12 15.55 -1.38 -19.40
N ASP A 13 15.14 -0.12 -19.29
CA ASP A 13 15.39 0.94 -20.26
C ASP A 13 15.67 2.27 -19.53
N PRO A 14 16.95 2.55 -19.19
CA PRO A 14 17.34 3.72 -18.40
C PRO A 14 16.97 5.08 -19.02
N LEU A 15 16.74 5.12 -20.34
CA LEU A 15 16.34 6.35 -21.04
C LEU A 15 14.85 6.66 -20.91
N ARG A 16 14.06 5.71 -20.39
CA ARG A 16 12.60 5.81 -20.28
C ARG A 16 12.15 5.55 -18.84
N PRO A 17 12.22 6.55 -17.94
CA PRO A 17 11.77 6.40 -16.57
C PRO A 17 10.26 6.16 -16.48
N PHE A 18 9.83 5.47 -15.42
CA PHE A 18 8.41 5.30 -15.11
C PHE A 18 7.92 6.51 -14.30
N ARG A 19 6.79 7.09 -14.72
CA ARG A 19 6.12 8.13 -13.94
C ARG A 19 5.07 7.51 -13.04
N ARG A 20 5.20 7.69 -11.73
CA ARG A 20 4.27 7.16 -10.73
C ARG A 20 3.76 8.28 -9.81
N PRO A 21 2.46 8.33 -9.50
CA PRO A 21 1.89 9.31 -8.58
C PRO A 21 2.07 8.85 -7.13
N TYR A 22 3.13 9.31 -6.47
CA TYR A 22 3.36 9.01 -5.05
C TYR A 22 2.88 10.15 -4.15
N LEU A 23 2.41 9.77 -2.97
CA LEU A 23 2.11 10.69 -1.86
C LEU A 23 2.76 10.15 -0.59
N ILE A 24 3.24 11.06 0.28
CA ILE A 24 3.62 10.69 1.64
C ILE A 24 2.33 10.67 2.47
N VAL A 25 2.06 9.55 3.14
CA VAL A 25 0.90 9.39 4.02
C VAL A 25 1.37 8.90 5.39
N ARG A 26 0.64 9.29 6.44
CA ARG A 26 0.85 8.79 7.79
C ARG A 26 -0.21 7.74 8.11
N LEU A 27 0.23 6.53 8.40
CA LEU A 27 -0.62 5.47 8.95
C LEU A 27 -0.61 5.57 10.48
N ILE A 28 -1.77 5.49 11.12
CA ILE A 28 -1.94 5.69 12.57
C ILE A 28 -2.76 4.53 13.13
N ASN A 29 -2.30 3.95 14.23
CA ASN A 29 -3.04 2.99 15.05
C ASN A 29 -2.81 3.31 16.54
N GLY A 30 -3.80 3.93 17.19
CA GLY A 30 -3.65 4.43 18.55
C GLY A 30 -2.51 5.45 18.66
N ASP A 31 -1.53 5.17 19.52
CA ASP A 31 -0.33 5.99 19.75
C ASP A 31 0.80 5.72 18.74
N ARG A 32 0.70 4.64 17.96
CA ARG A 32 1.71 4.24 16.97
C ARG A 32 1.40 4.86 15.61
N HIS A 33 2.44 5.34 14.93
CA HIS A 33 2.32 5.84 13.58
C HIS A 33 3.55 5.53 12.73
N LYS A 34 3.35 5.52 11.40
CA LYS A 34 4.43 5.35 10.42
C LYS A 34 4.15 6.19 9.18
N ASP A 35 5.11 7.05 8.84
CA ASP A 35 5.10 7.77 7.56
C ASP A 35 5.62 6.84 6.46
N VAL A 36 4.88 6.75 5.36
CA VAL A 36 5.19 5.89 4.21
C VAL A 36 4.97 6.63 2.90
N ILE A 37 5.73 6.23 1.87
CA ILE A 37 5.46 6.64 0.49
C ILE A 37 4.42 5.67 -0.08
N SER A 38 3.28 6.19 -0.51
CA SER A 38 2.17 5.42 -1.06
C SER A 38 1.96 5.73 -2.53
N LEU A 39 1.71 4.68 -3.33
CA LEU A 39 1.30 4.80 -4.72
C LEU A 39 -0.19 5.11 -4.79
N VAL A 40 -0.56 6.17 -5.50
CA VAL A 40 -1.97 6.43 -5.84
C VAL A 40 -2.35 5.53 -7.02
N ASP A 41 -3.14 4.50 -6.76
CA ASP A 41 -3.58 3.55 -7.76
C ASP A 41 -5.11 3.52 -7.84
N SER A 42 -5.67 4.13 -8.89
CA SER A 42 -7.12 4.13 -9.13
C SER A 42 -7.64 2.78 -9.62
N GLY A 43 -6.76 1.83 -9.95
CA GLY A 43 -7.13 0.49 -10.38
C GLY A 43 -7.31 -0.50 -9.23
N ALA A 44 -7.05 -0.10 -7.99
CA ALA A 44 -7.20 -0.95 -6.82
C ALA A 44 -8.53 -0.68 -6.09
N ASP A 45 -9.27 -1.74 -5.78
CA ASP A 45 -10.53 -1.65 -5.01
C ASP A 45 -10.29 -1.34 -3.52
N VAL A 46 -9.11 -1.71 -3.00
CA VAL A 46 -8.72 -1.49 -1.60
C VAL A 46 -7.30 -0.94 -1.49
N CYS A 47 -7.03 -0.23 -0.39
CA CYS A 47 -5.66 0.17 -0.04
C CYS A 47 -4.92 -1.00 0.62
N LEU A 48 -3.70 -1.26 0.16
CA LEU A 48 -2.82 -2.29 0.72
C LEU A 48 -1.52 -1.64 1.22
N PHE A 49 -0.96 -2.23 2.28
CA PHE A 49 0.39 -1.94 2.74
C PHE A 49 1.10 -3.23 3.15
N HIS A 50 2.43 -3.21 3.17
CA HIS A 50 3.23 -4.38 3.52
C HIS A 50 3.00 -4.81 4.98
N SER A 51 2.81 -6.10 5.24
CA SER A 51 2.45 -6.63 6.58
C SER A 51 3.39 -6.18 7.70
N ASP A 52 4.68 -6.01 7.43
CA ASP A 52 5.64 -5.47 8.41
C ASP A 52 5.25 -4.09 8.96
N ILE A 53 4.62 -3.23 8.15
CA ILE A 53 4.10 -1.94 8.61
C ILE A 53 2.99 -2.16 9.65
N GLY A 54 2.11 -3.15 9.43
CA GLY A 54 1.07 -3.48 10.40
C GLY A 54 1.66 -4.00 11.71
N ARG A 55 2.69 -4.85 11.64
CA ARG A 55 3.43 -5.32 12.83
C ARG A 55 4.07 -4.15 13.59
N MET A 56 4.69 -3.20 12.87
CA MET A 56 5.24 -1.98 13.47
C MET A 56 4.15 -1.13 14.16
N LEU A 57 2.96 -1.07 13.58
CA LEU A 57 1.80 -0.38 14.14
C LEU A 57 1.09 -1.18 15.26
N GLY A 58 1.59 -2.35 15.64
CA GLY A 58 0.98 -3.19 16.68
C GLY A 58 -0.35 -3.81 16.26
N ILE A 59 -0.57 -4.02 14.96
CA ILE A 59 -1.76 -4.68 14.43
C ILE A 59 -1.52 -6.20 14.41
N GLU A 60 -2.45 -6.95 14.98
CA GLU A 60 -2.46 -8.42 14.94
C GLU A 60 -2.95 -8.94 13.59
N ILE A 61 -2.02 -9.18 12.66
CA ILE A 61 -2.33 -9.55 11.27
C ILE A 61 -2.70 -11.03 11.14
N GLU A 62 -2.05 -11.91 11.90
CA GLU A 62 -2.19 -13.37 11.73
C GLU A 62 -3.55 -13.89 12.22
N ALA A 63 -4.19 -13.16 13.15
CA ALA A 63 -5.50 -13.50 13.70
C ALA A 63 -6.67 -12.89 12.90
N ALA A 64 -6.38 -11.97 11.98
CA ALA A 64 -7.41 -11.22 11.30
C ALA A 64 -7.97 -11.97 10.07
N PRO A 65 -9.23 -11.67 9.66
CA PRO A 65 -9.88 -12.38 8.57
C PRO A 65 -9.10 -12.26 7.26
N ARG A 66 -9.05 -13.39 6.53
CA ARG A 66 -8.41 -13.46 5.22
C ARG A 66 -9.35 -12.96 4.13
N LEU A 67 -8.82 -12.12 3.24
CA LEU A 67 -9.46 -11.66 2.01
C LEU A 67 -8.68 -12.15 0.80
N ALA A 68 -9.41 -12.53 -0.23
CA ALA A 68 -8.83 -12.90 -1.51
C ALA A 68 -8.73 -11.66 -2.41
N PHE A 69 -7.54 -11.42 -2.95
CA PHE A 69 -7.22 -10.38 -3.91
C PHE A 69 -6.84 -11.02 -5.25
N GLN A 70 -7.06 -10.31 -6.35
CA GLN A 70 -6.61 -10.73 -7.67
C GLN A 70 -5.80 -9.61 -8.30
N GLY A 71 -4.59 -9.95 -8.74
CA GLY A 71 -3.68 -9.01 -9.42
C GLY A 71 -3.57 -9.29 -10.92
N VAL A 72 -2.61 -8.61 -11.56
CA VAL A 72 -2.33 -8.74 -13.00
C VAL A 72 -1.94 -10.17 -13.41
N SER A 73 -1.39 -10.96 -12.50
CA SER A 73 -1.07 -12.38 -12.75
C SER A 73 -2.31 -13.26 -12.90
N GLY A 74 -3.49 -12.77 -12.53
CA GLY A 74 -4.73 -13.54 -12.47
C GLY A 74 -4.81 -14.52 -11.29
N ALA A 75 -3.72 -14.69 -10.53
CA ALA A 75 -3.69 -15.52 -9.33
C ALA A 75 -4.48 -14.86 -8.19
N LYS A 76 -5.14 -15.68 -7.38
CA LYS A 76 -5.74 -15.25 -6.13
C LYS A 76 -4.66 -15.21 -5.05
N GLU A 77 -4.38 -14.01 -4.54
CA GLU A 77 -3.53 -13.81 -3.38
C GLU A 77 -4.37 -13.62 -2.13
N VAL A 78 -3.85 -14.03 -0.98
CA VAL A 78 -4.56 -13.92 0.30
C VAL A 78 -3.90 -12.84 1.13
N GLY A 79 -4.66 -11.82 1.47
CA GLY A 79 -4.27 -10.79 2.44
C GLY A 79 -5.20 -10.79 3.64
N THR A 80 -4.98 -9.83 4.55
CA THR A 80 -5.71 -9.71 5.81
C THR A 80 -6.50 -8.40 5.82
N SER A 81 -7.79 -8.41 6.21
CA SER A 81 -8.50 -7.16 6.50
C SER A 81 -8.13 -6.64 7.88
N ILE A 82 -7.85 -5.34 7.92
CA ILE A 82 -7.84 -4.58 9.17
C ILE A 82 -9.08 -3.71 9.17
N ALA A 83 -9.93 -3.84 10.20
CA ALA A 83 -11.04 -2.92 10.35
C ALA A 83 -10.52 -1.59 10.90
N SER A 84 -10.91 -0.47 10.29
CA SER A 84 -10.72 0.84 10.91
C SER A 84 -11.60 0.92 12.15
N THR A 85 -11.00 0.84 13.33
CA THR A 85 -11.72 1.11 14.58
C THR A 85 -11.55 2.60 14.85
N SER A 86 -12.57 3.39 14.52
CA SER A 86 -12.62 4.80 14.91
C SER A 86 -12.84 4.87 16.42
N SER A 87 -11.82 5.34 17.14
CA SER A 87 -11.92 5.81 18.53
C SER A 87 -12.61 7.16 18.60
#